data_AF-A0A0Q5YU42-F1
#
_entry.id   AF-A0A0Q5YU42-F1
#
_cell.length_a   1.000
_cell.length_b   1.000
_cell.length_c   1.000
_cell.angle_alpha   90.00
_cell.angle_beta   90.00
_cell.angle_gamma   90.00
#
_symmetry.space_group_name_H-M   'P 1'
#
loop_
_entity.id
_entity.type
_entity.pdbx_description
1 polymer ?
#
loop_
_entity_poly.entity_id
_entity_poly.type
_entity_poly.pdbx_seq_one_letter_code
_entity_poly.pdbx_strand_id
1 'polypeptide(L)'
;MRLSAASHDLLLLFAGPMVWGAHFLAIYGFTGVACARPGPGPQWLGLAWEAWAIVALGLVAAAVLVASLAARPRSGSAQNRDFLRAIALALNALALLAIAWETLAVFLVPGCWGPVR
;
A
#
# COMPACT_ATOMS: atom_id res chain seq x y z
N MET A 1 -3.44 -14.39 21.70
CA MET A 1 -3.99 -13.18 22.37
C MET A 1 -5.32 -12.81 21.71
N ARG A 2 -6.43 -12.75 22.46
CA ARG A 2 -7.70 -12.22 21.92
C ARG A 2 -7.64 -10.70 22.03
N LEU A 3 -7.73 -10.01 20.90
CA LEU A 3 -7.85 -8.55 20.87
C LEU A 3 -9.18 -8.14 21.50
N SER A 4 -9.18 -7.04 22.26
CA SER A 4 -10.42 -6.42 22.74
C SER A 4 -11.27 -5.96 21.54
N ALA A 5 -12.59 -5.81 21.71
CA ALA A 5 -13.47 -5.31 20.65
C ALA A 5 -13.04 -3.92 20.16
N ALA A 6 -12.64 -3.04 21.09
CA ALA A 6 -12.15 -1.70 20.77
C ALA A 6 -10.84 -1.74 19.96
N SER A 7 -9.88 -2.57 20.36
CA SER A 7 -8.61 -2.72 19.63
C SER A 7 -8.84 -3.26 18.22
N HIS A 8 -9.74 -4.22 18.07
CA HIS A 8 -10.10 -4.77 16.76
C HIS A 8 -10.71 -3.70 15.84
N ASP A 9 -11.65 -2.90 16.35
CA ASP A 9 -12.35 -1.89 15.56
C ASP A 9 -11.42 -0.73 15.19
N LEU A 10 -10.49 -0.35 16.08
CA LEU A 10 -9.42 0.60 15.75
C LEU A 10 -8.49 0.06 14.66
N LEU A 11 -8.04 -1.19 14.77
CA LEU A 11 -7.19 -1.81 13.74
C LEU A 11 -7.90 -1.85 12.39
N LEU A 12 -9.21 -2.13 12.37
CA LEU A 12 -10.00 -2.12 11.15
C LEU A 12 -10.12 -0.72 10.55
N LEU A 13 -10.33 0.31 11.38
CA LEU A 13 -10.40 1.70 10.94
C LEU A 13 -9.08 2.19 10.35
N PHE A 14 -7.95 1.82 10.97
CA PHE A 14 -6.62 2.26 10.57
C PHE A 14 -5.92 1.31 9.59
N ALA A 15 -6.54 0.19 9.22
CA ALA A 15 -5.95 -0.77 8.28
C ALA A 15 -5.54 -0.11 6.96
N GLY A 16 -6.45 0.66 6.34
CA GLY A 16 -6.19 1.43 5.13
C GLY A 16 -4.95 2.32 5.22
N PRO A 17 -4.95 3.33 6.11
CA PRO A 17 -3.82 4.22 6.31
C PRO A 17 -2.52 3.52 6.71
N MET A 18 -2.56 2.47 7.53
CA MET A 18 -1.37 1.73 7.94
C MET A 18 -0.76 0.95 6.77
N VAL A 19 -1.57 0.26 5.98
CA VAL A 19 -1.10 -0.49 4.80
C VAL A 19 -0.54 0.47 3.75
N TRP A 20 -1.25 1.57 3.48
CA TRP A 20 -0.72 2.62 2.58
C TRP A 20 0.60 3.19 3.11
N GLY A 21 0.68 3.58 4.38
CA GLY A 21 1.92 4.14 4.94
C GLY A 21 3.10 3.16 4.89
N ALA A 22 2.84 1.87 5.16
CA ALA A 22 3.85 0.82 5.03
C ALA A 22 4.28 0.62 3.56
N HIS A 23 3.34 0.62 2.62
CA HIS A 23 3.62 0.55 1.19
C HIS A 23 4.46 1.74 0.72
N PHE A 24 4.04 2.96 1.04
CA PHE A 24 4.73 4.20 0.71
C PHE A 24 6.18 4.19 1.23
N LEU A 25 6.37 3.86 2.51
CA LEU A 25 7.70 3.77 3.11
C LEU A 25 8.57 2.70 2.41
N ALA A 26 7.98 1.55 2.09
CA ALA A 26 8.69 0.48 1.42
C ALA A 26 9.14 0.90 0.01
N ILE A 27 8.25 1.46 -0.82
CA ILE A 27 8.60 1.84 -2.20
C ILE A 27 9.60 3.00 -2.24
N TYR A 28 9.43 4.03 -1.40
CA TYR A 28 10.31 5.19 -1.40
C TYR A 28 11.67 4.86 -0.78
N GLY A 29 11.68 4.13 0.34
CA GLY A 29 12.92 3.67 0.96
C GLY A 29 13.71 2.76 0.04
N PHE A 30 13.03 1.81 -0.61
CA PHE A 30 13.64 0.92 -1.60
C PHE A 30 14.19 1.69 -2.80
N THR A 31 13.42 2.62 -3.38
CA THR A 31 13.84 3.44 -4.52
C THR A 31 15.07 4.29 -4.16
N GLY A 32 15.09 4.90 -2.97
CA GLY A 32 16.25 5.67 -2.50
C GLY A 32 17.52 4.81 -2.39
N VAL A 33 17.41 3.59 -1.87
CA VAL A 33 18.54 2.65 -1.77
C VAL A 33 18.97 2.13 -3.15
N ALA A 34 18.02 1.81 -4.03
CA ALA A 34 18.28 1.32 -5.38
C ALA A 34 18.99 2.39 -6.23
N CYS A 35 18.50 3.62 -6.20
CA CYS A 35 19.11 4.74 -6.93
C CYS A 35 20.46 5.18 -6.36
N ALA A 36 20.72 4.97 -5.06
CA ALA A 36 22.03 5.29 -4.46
C ALA A 36 23.14 4.30 -4.86
N ARG A 37 22.80 3.17 -5.47
CA ARG A 37 23.75 2.14 -5.92
C ARG A 37 23.75 2.05 -7.45
N PRO A 38 24.47 2.97 -8.14
CA PRO A 38 24.50 2.97 -9.60
C PRO A 38 25.12 1.67 -10.09
N GLY A 39 24.36 0.94 -10.88
CA GLY A 39 24.79 -0.28 -11.55
C GLY A 39 23.92 -0.53 -12.77
N PRO A 40 24.42 -1.24 -13.79
CA PRO A 40 23.60 -1.66 -14.93
C PRO A 40 22.57 -2.67 -14.44
N GLY A 41 21.38 -2.18 -14.08
CA GLY A 41 20.26 -3.05 -13.79
C GLY A 41 19.85 -3.83 -15.05
N PRO A 42 19.40 -5.09 -14.91
CA PRO A 42 18.81 -5.84 -16.03
C PRO A 42 17.38 -5.36 -16.31
N GLN A 43 17.12 -4.89 -17.53
CA GLN A 43 15.80 -4.36 -17.91
C GLN A 43 14.93 -5.51 -18.41
N TRP A 44 13.66 -5.53 -18.00
CA TRP A 44 12.71 -6.55 -18.41
C TRP A 44 11.41 -5.90 -18.86
N LEU A 45 10.98 -6.22 -20.09
CA LEU A 45 9.84 -5.61 -20.77
C LEU A 45 9.91 -4.07 -20.87
N GLY A 46 11.10 -3.52 -21.04
CA GLY A 46 11.32 -2.06 -21.12
C GLY A 46 11.20 -1.34 -19.77
N LEU A 47 11.01 -2.10 -18.68
CA LEU A 47 10.93 -1.59 -17.32
C LEU A 47 12.14 -2.00 -16.52
N ALA A 48 12.35 -1.17 -15.51
CA ALA A 48 13.33 -1.36 -14.49
C ALA A 48 13.09 -2.62 -13.62
N TRP A 49 14.12 -3.31 -13.16
CA TRP A 49 14.04 -4.28 -12.07
C TRP A 49 13.41 -3.65 -10.80
N GLU A 50 13.74 -2.40 -10.44
CA GLU A 50 13.09 -1.75 -9.29
C GLU A 50 11.61 -1.43 -9.54
N ALA A 51 11.21 -1.18 -10.80
CA ALA A 51 9.81 -0.99 -11.18
C ALA A 51 8.98 -2.22 -10.86
N TRP A 52 9.50 -3.40 -11.15
CA TRP A 52 8.82 -4.67 -10.85
C TRP A 52 8.66 -4.91 -9.34
N ALA A 53 9.64 -4.51 -8.54
CA ALA A 53 9.53 -4.58 -7.08
C ALA A 53 8.43 -3.64 -6.55
N ILE A 54 8.32 -2.42 -7.08
CA ILE A 54 7.26 -1.47 -6.71
C ILE A 54 5.88 -2.02 -7.09
N VAL A 55 5.72 -2.57 -8.31
CA VAL A 55 4.47 -3.20 -8.75
C VAL A 55 4.10 -4.38 -7.83
N ALA A 56 5.05 -5.24 -7.49
CA ALA A 56 4.81 -6.36 -6.59
C ALA A 56 4.37 -5.89 -5.19
N LEU A 57 5.03 -4.88 -4.63
CA LEU A 57 4.64 -4.28 -3.34
C LEU A 57 3.24 -3.64 -3.41
N GLY A 58 2.87 -3.03 -4.53
CA GLY A 58 1.55 -2.47 -4.76
C GLY A 58 0.47 -3.55 -4.78
N LEU A 59 0.71 -4.66 -5.48
CA LEU A 59 -0.20 -5.81 -5.54
C LEU A 59 -0.39 -6.45 -4.17
N VAL A 60 0.69 -6.62 -3.39
CA VAL A 60 0.62 -7.16 -2.03
C VAL A 60 -0.21 -6.25 -1.12
N ALA A 61 0.06 -4.94 -1.15
CA ALA A 61 -0.69 -3.97 -0.34
C ALA A 61 -2.18 -3.96 -0.72
N ALA A 62 -2.50 -3.96 -2.01
CA ALA A 62 -3.87 -4.05 -2.50
C ALA A 62 -4.57 -5.34 -2.05
N ALA A 63 -3.90 -6.49 -2.14
CA ALA A 63 -4.44 -7.77 -1.69
C ALA A 63 -4.76 -7.78 -0.19
N VAL A 64 -3.89 -7.19 0.64
CA VAL A 64 -4.13 -7.04 2.08
C VAL A 64 -5.35 -6.15 2.35
N LEU A 65 -5.48 -5.03 1.63
CA LEU A 65 -6.65 -4.15 1.76
C LEU A 65 -7.95 -4.85 1.36
N VAL A 66 -7.95 -5.56 0.22
CA VAL A 66 -9.11 -6.34 -0.24
C VAL A 66 -9.49 -7.41 0.77
N ALA A 67 -8.52 -8.13 1.33
CA ALA A 67 -8.77 -9.11 2.39
C ALA A 67 -9.36 -8.47 3.65
N SER A 68 -8.94 -7.25 4.00
CA SER A 68 -9.48 -6.51 5.15
C SER A 68 -10.96 -6.11 4.99
N LEU A 69 -11.48 -6.04 3.76
CA LEU A 69 -12.90 -5.73 3.50
C LEU A 69 -13.86 -6.82 4.00
N ALA A 70 -13.37 -8.05 4.17
CA ALA A 70 -14.14 -9.15 4.73
C ALA A 70 -14.35 -9.02 6.25
N ALA A 71 -13.50 -8.24 6.93
CA ALA A 71 -13.60 -8.04 8.37
C ALA A 71 -14.77 -7.12 8.73
N ARG A 72 -15.42 -7.38 9.87
CA ARG A 72 -16.58 -6.64 10.35
C ARG A 72 -16.33 -6.06 11.74
N PRO A 73 -16.76 -4.81 12.03
CA PRO A 73 -16.67 -4.24 13.36
C PRO A 73 -17.39 -5.10 14.42
N ARG A 74 -16.84 -5.16 15.62
CA ARG A 74 -17.36 -5.94 16.76
C ARG A 74 -18.17 -5.11 17.75
N SER A 75 -18.31 -3.80 17.52
CA SER A 75 -19.07 -2.90 18.41
C SER A 75 -20.52 -3.33 18.67
N GLY A 76 -21.05 -2.95 19.85
CA GLY A 76 -22.30 -3.46 20.39
C GLY A 76 -23.58 -3.04 19.64
N SER A 77 -23.68 -1.78 19.21
CA SER A 77 -24.88 -1.27 18.52
C SER A 77 -24.78 -1.42 16.99
N ALA A 78 -25.91 -1.66 16.32
CA ALA A 78 -25.95 -1.82 14.86
C ALA A 78 -25.52 -0.53 14.14
N GLN A 79 -26.03 0.62 14.58
CA GLN A 79 -25.70 1.93 14.01
C GLN A 79 -24.19 2.23 14.07
N ASN A 80 -23.52 1.87 15.18
CA ASN A 80 -22.08 2.09 15.32
C ASN A 80 -21.27 1.16 14.41
N ARG A 81 -21.71 -0.09 14.20
CA ARG A 81 -21.06 -1.01 13.24
C ARG A 81 -21.16 -0.50 11.82
N ASP A 82 -22.31 0.02 11.40
CA ASP A 82 -22.50 0.52 10.03
C ASP A 82 -21.66 1.77 9.77
N PHE A 83 -21.60 2.69 10.74
CA PHE A 83 -20.73 3.87 10.67
C PHE A 83 -19.24 3.50 10.59
N LEU A 84 -18.76 2.64 11.49
CA LEU A 84 -17.37 2.18 11.49
C LEU A 84 -17.01 1.47 10.18
N ARG A 85 -17.92 0.64 9.66
CA ARG A 85 -17.73 -0.04 8.38
C ARG A 85 -17.66 0.96 7.22
N ALA A 86 -18.56 1.95 7.18
CA ALA A 86 -18.55 2.97 6.13
C ALA A 86 -17.24 3.77 6.11
N ILE A 87 -16.74 4.17 7.29
CA ILE A 87 -15.45 4.86 7.38
C ILE A 87 -14.29 3.96 6.97
N ALA A 88 -14.24 2.72 7.47
CA ALA A 88 -13.19 1.78 7.10
C ALA A 88 -13.16 1.51 5.58
N LEU A 89 -14.34 1.39 4.94
CA LEU A 89 -14.45 1.26 3.48
C LEU A 89 -13.93 2.51 2.77
N ALA A 90 -14.29 3.71 3.22
CA ALA A 90 -13.82 4.96 2.63
C ALA A 90 -12.29 5.12 2.75
N LEU A 91 -11.73 4.80 3.92
CA LEU A 91 -10.28 4.85 4.15
C LEU A 91 -9.53 3.79 3.34
N ASN A 92 -10.06 2.58 3.22
CA ASN A 92 -9.47 1.54 2.36
C ASN A 92 -9.53 1.91 0.88
N ALA A 93 -10.64 2.51 0.42
CA ALA A 93 -10.76 2.98 -0.96
C ALA A 93 -9.75 4.10 -1.26
N LEU A 94 -9.58 5.03 -0.32
CA LEU A 94 -8.58 6.10 -0.44
C LEU A 94 -7.15 5.54 -0.44
N ALA A 95 -6.85 4.56 0.42
CA ALA A 95 -5.57 3.87 0.44
C ALA A 95 -5.27 3.13 -0.87
N LEU A 96 -6.26 2.43 -1.44
CA LEU A 96 -6.13 1.77 -2.75
C LEU A 96 -5.86 2.78 -3.87
N LEU A 97 -6.56 3.92 -3.84
CA LEU A 97 -6.35 4.99 -4.82
C LEU A 97 -4.92 5.55 -4.71
N ALA A 98 -4.43 5.78 -3.49
CA ALA A 98 -3.06 6.25 -3.27
C ALA A 98 -2.01 5.24 -3.75
N ILE A 99 -2.17 3.95 -3.42
CA ILE A 99 -1.28 2.87 -3.88
C ILE A 99 -1.27 2.79 -5.42
N ALA A 100 -2.44 2.86 -6.05
CA ALA A 100 -2.55 2.84 -7.51
C ALA A 100 -1.86 4.05 -8.14
N TRP A 101 -2.03 5.23 -7.54
CA TRP A 101 -1.38 6.47 -7.98
C TRP A 101 0.15 6.39 -7.87
N GLU A 102 0.67 5.90 -6.75
CA GLU A 102 2.11 5.72 -6.52
C GLU A 102 2.71 4.66 -7.46
N THR A 103 2.00 3.56 -7.68
CA THR A 103 2.44 2.50 -8.60
C THR A 103 2.43 2.99 -10.05
N LEU A 104 1.49 3.88 -10.42
CA LEU A 104 1.42 4.47 -11.77
C LEU A 104 2.69 5.28 -12.11
N ALA A 105 3.31 5.93 -11.12
CA ALA A 105 4.50 6.76 -11.33
C ALA A 105 5.67 5.98 -11.98
N VAL A 106 5.73 4.67 -11.75
CA VAL A 106 6.72 3.75 -12.34
C VAL A 106 6.69 3.73 -13.87
N PHE A 107 5.54 3.97 -14.48
CA PHE A 107 5.38 4.02 -15.94
C PHE A 107 5.60 5.42 -16.52
N LEU A 108 5.62 6.44 -15.67
CA LEU A 108 5.72 7.85 -16.07
C LEU A 108 7.14 8.40 -15.92
N VAL A 109 7.89 7.87 -14.95
CA VAL A 109 9.21 8.38 -14.57
C VAL A 109 10.29 7.34 -14.93
N PRO A 110 11.39 7.75 -15.58
CA PRO A 110 12.54 6.86 -15.78
C PRO A 110 13.07 6.34 -14.44
N GLY A 111 13.42 5.06 -14.36
CA GLY A 111 14.03 4.50 -13.16
C GLY A 111 15.48 4.99 -12.95
N CYS A 112 16.19 4.34 -12.03
CA CYS A 112 17.58 4.62 -11.66
C CYS A 112 18.65 4.24 -12.72
N TRP A 113 18.25 4.06 -13.99
CA TRP A 113 19.04 3.49 -15.10
C TRP A 113 19.53 4.62 -15.98
N GLY A 114 20.69 5.17 -15.64
CA GLY A 114 21.31 6.13 -16.54
C GLY A 114 22.62 6.63 -15.97
N PRO A 115 23.58 7.00 -16.85
CA PRO A 115 24.69 7.82 -16.40
C PRO A 115 24.10 9.10 -15.80
N VAL A 116 24.42 9.38 -14.54
CA VAL A 116 24.35 10.73 -13.97
C VAL A 116 25.06 11.64 -14.96
N ARG A 117 24.31 12.49 -15.67
CA ARG A 117 24.92 13.63 -16.37
C ARG A 117 25.05 14.77 -15.39
#